data_AF-W1XTY6-F1
#
_entry.id   AF-W1XTY6-F1
#
_cell.length_a   1.000
_cell.length_b   1.000
_cell.length_c   1.000
_cell.angle_alpha   90.00
_cell.angle_beta   90.00
_cell.angle_gamma   90.00
#
_symmetry.space_group_name_H-M   'P 1'
#
loop_
_entity.id
_entity.type
_entity.pdbx_description
1 polymer ?
#
loop_
_entity_poly.entity_id
_entity_poly.type
_entity_poly.pdbx_seq_one_letter_code
_entity_poly.pdbx_strand_id
1 'polypeptide(L)' 'SFFSICIIVPCHRVVGTNGSLTGYGGGIQNKVKLLEIENNDMSKFTIPKKGTAL' A
#
# COMPACT_ATOMS: atom_id res chain seq x y z
N SER A 1 -3.25 14.99 -11.74
CA SER A 1 -1.78 15.04 -11.65
C SER A 1 -1.25 14.82 -10.24
N PHE A 2 -1.45 13.64 -9.62
CA PHE A 2 -0.94 13.34 -8.25
C PHE A 2 0.08 12.18 -8.20
N PHE A 3 0.48 11.59 -9.33
CA PHE A 3 1.42 10.46 -9.33
C PHE A 3 2.81 10.80 -8.78
N SER A 4 3.23 12.07 -8.85
CA SER A 4 4.56 12.52 -8.42
C SER A 4 4.76 12.50 -6.90
N ILE A 5 3.68 12.70 -6.12
CA ILE A 5 3.78 12.70 -4.66
C ILE A 5 3.88 11.30 -4.05
N CYS A 6 3.49 10.22 -4.75
CA CYS A 6 3.54 8.87 -4.18
C CYS A 6 4.97 8.30 -4.09
N ILE A 7 5.94 8.92 -4.78
CA ILE A 7 7.37 8.57 -4.66
C ILE A 7 8.03 9.37 -3.54
N ILE A 8 7.64 10.64 -3.37
CA ILE A 8 8.21 11.55 -2.36
C ILE A 8 7.56 11.33 -0.98
N VAL A 9 6.24 11.15 -0.95
CA VAL A 9 5.47 10.74 0.21
C VAL A 9 5.26 9.23 0.09
N PRO A 10 5.82 8.41 0.99
CA PRO A 10 5.70 6.95 0.92
C PRO A 10 4.31 6.50 1.37
N CYS A 11 3.27 6.92 0.66
CA CYS A 11 1.88 6.61 0.97
C CYS A 11 1.59 5.11 0.88
N HIS A 12 2.42 4.35 0.16
CA HIS A 12 2.41 2.88 0.17
C HIS A 12 2.86 2.27 1.50
N ARG A 13 3.53 3.02 2.39
CA ARG A 13 3.87 2.59 3.77
C ARG A 13 2.76 2.83 4.78
N VAL A 14 1.72 3.61 4.44
CA VAL A 14 0.58 3.82 5.34
C VAL A 14 -0.25 2.53 5.39
N VAL A 15 -0.27 1.88 6.54
CA VAL A 15 -1.00 0.62 6.78
C VAL A 15 -2.08 0.80 7.83
N GLY A 16 -3.17 0.04 7.71
CA GLY A 16 -4.19 0.00 8.76
C GLY A 16 -3.61 -0.55 10.07
N THR A 17 -4.22 -0.19 11.20
CA THR A 17 -3.78 -0.62 12.55
C THR A 17 -3.65 -2.13 12.72
N ASN A 18 -4.36 -2.91 11.90
CA ASN A 18 -4.34 -4.38 11.90
C ASN A 18 -3.36 -4.98 10.86
N GLY A 19 -2.42 -4.19 10.32
CA GLY A 19 -1.51 -4.61 9.24
C GLY A 19 -2.17 -4.69 7.86
N SER A 20 -3.39 -4.16 7.72
CA SER A 20 -4.18 -4.26 6.48
C SER A 20 -3.68 -3.28 5.42
N LEU A 21 -3.32 -3.80 4.24
CA LEU A 21 -2.99 -3.02 3.05
C LEU A 21 -4.28 -2.59 2.35
N THR A 22 -4.86 -1.49 2.82
CA THR A 22 -6.00 -0.80 2.20
C THR A 22 -5.56 0.52 1.58
N GLY A 23 -6.43 1.14 0.77
CA GLY A 23 -6.29 2.51 0.28
C GLY A 23 -4.98 2.80 -0.45
N TYR A 24 -5.00 2.74 -1.78
CA TYR A 24 -3.88 3.25 -2.59
C TYR A 24 -4.40 3.81 -3.90
N GLY A 25 -4.07 5.07 -4.19
CA GLY A 25 -4.54 5.76 -5.40
C GLY A 25 -4.09 5.08 -6.71
N GLY A 26 -3.02 4.29 -6.66
CA GLY A 26 -2.57 3.45 -7.78
C GLY A 26 -3.04 2.00 -7.73
N GLY A 27 -3.94 1.62 -6.81
CA GLY A 27 -4.37 0.23 -6.60
C GLY A 27 -3.46 -0.59 -5.68
N ILE A 28 -4.04 -1.51 -4.91
CA ILE A 28 -3.33 -2.29 -3.88
C ILE A 28 -2.16 -3.11 -4.44
N GLN A 29 -2.25 -3.60 -5.68
CA GLN A 29 -1.16 -4.33 -6.34
C GLN A 29 0.10 -3.48 -6.49
N ASN A 30 -0.04 -2.20 -6.83
CA ASN A 30 1.09 -1.28 -6.96
C ASN A 30 1.70 -0.96 -5.59
N LYS A 31 0.87 -0.85 -4.54
CA LYS A 31 1.33 -0.71 -3.15
C LYS A 31 2.17 -1.91 -2.69
N VAL A 32 1.71 -3.12 -2.97
CA VAL A 32 2.43 -4.37 -2.67
C VAL A 32 3.77 -4.40 -3.40
N LYS A 33 3.78 -4.15 -4.71
CA LYS A 33 5.00 -4.16 -5.52
C LYS A 33 6.04 -3.14 -5.04
N LEU A 34 5.60 -1.95 -4.61
CA LEU A 34 6.50 -0.94 -4.06
C LEU A 34 7.10 -1.38 -2.71
N LEU A 35 6.30 -1.99 -1.83
CA LEU A 35 6.78 -2.53 -0.55
C LEU A 35 7.78 -3.68 -0.76
N GLU A 36 7.55 -4.53 -1.76
CA GLU A 36 8.48 -5.61 -2.17
C GLU A 36 9.81 -5.05 -2.69
N ILE A 37 9.77 -4.03 -3.56
CA ILE A 37 10.98 -3.36 -4.08
C ILE A 37 11.80 -2.73 -2.95
N GLU A 38 11.14 -2.23 -1.91
CA GLU A 38 11.79 -1.69 -0.71
C GLU A 38 12.33 -2.77 0.25
N ASN A 39 12.20 -4.06 -0.08
CA ASN A 39 12.54 -5.18 0.80
C ASN A 39 11.82 -5.12 2.17
N ASN A 40 10.56 -4.65 2.20
CA ASN A 40 9.78 -4.73 3.42
C ASN A 40 9.39 -6.17 3.73
N ASP A 41 9.24 -6.46 5.02
CA ASP A 41 8.75 -7.74 5.49
C ASP A 41 7.25 -7.89 5.21
N MET A 42 6.93 -8.53 4.09
CA MET A 42 5.57 -8.73 3.63
C MET A 42 4.74 -9.66 4.54
N SER A 43 5.37 -10.41 5.45
CA SER A 43 4.64 -11.25 6.42
C SER A 43 3.84 -10.44 7.44
N LYS A 44 4.18 -9.16 7.62
CA LYS A 44 3.49 -8.22 8.52
C LYS A 44 2.23 -7.61 7.92
N PHE A 45 1.97 -7.87 6.64
CA PHE A 45 0.90 -7.23 5.90
C PHE A 45 -0.17 -8.21 5.45
N THR A 46 -1.41 -7.75 5.50
CA THR A 46 -2.58 -8.54 5.08
C THR A 46 -3.31 -7.81 3.97
N ILE A 47 -3.61 -8.49 2.87
CA ILE A 47 -4.40 -7.92 1.77
C ILE A 47 -5.88 -8.29 2.03
N PRO A 48 -6.74 -7.35 2.43
CA PRO A 48 -8.14 -7.66 2.67
C PRO A 48 -8.84 -8.01 1.35
N LYS A 49 -9.54 -9.16 1.31
CA LYS A 49 -10.32 -9.60 0.14
C LYS A 49 -11.54 -8.71 -0.16
N LYS A 50 -12.02 -7.96 0.83
CA LYS A 50 -13.02 -6.92 0.59
C LYS A 50 -12.28 -5.66 0.16
N GLY A 51 -12.37 -5.35 -1.13
CA GLY A 51 -12.10 -4.01 -1.63
C GLY A 51 -13.09 -3.05 -0.99
N THR A 52 -12.77 -2.58 0.21
CA THR A 52 -13.48 -1.45 0.79
C THR A 52 -13.00 -0.23 0.03
N ALA A 53 -13.73 0.08 -1.04
CA ALA A 53 -13.96 1.46 -1.40
C ALA A 53 -14.38 2.18 -0.10
N LEU A 54 -13.55 3.12 0.33
CA LEU A 54 -13.99 4.21 1.19
C LEU A 54 -14.64 5.25 0.28
#